data_AF-A0A0A3YJ33-F1
#
_entry.id   AF-A0A0A3YJ33-F1
#
_cell.length_a   1.000
_cell.length_b   1.000
_cell.length_c   1.000
_cell.angle_alpha   90.00
_cell.angle_beta   90.00
_cell.angle_gamma   90.00
#
_symmetry.space_group_name_H-M   'P 1'
#
loop_
_entity.id
_entity.type
_entity.pdbx_description
1 polymer ?
#
loop_
_entity_poly.entity_id
_entity_poly.type
_entity_poly.pdbx_seq_one_letter_code
_entity_poly.pdbx_strand_id
1 'polypeptide(L)'
;MMALNIPQYLRTALGFAPSSKTEGAIPVEDIGLYAGAKIVSIAGTAVTLDNDAHHARILDFTAGSAVTVSVPNSLRPDFFCGISQGGAGQVTVAVAAGAAGVGVTLNEPSNQLKTSAQFVMLSLIAFSRNTFRLFGSTAA
;
A
#
# COMPACT_ATOMS: atom_id res chain seq x y z
N MET A 1 26.21 1.32 -39.48
CA MET A 1 26.29 2.77 -39.79
C MET A 1 26.67 3.48 -38.49
N MET A 2 27.81 4.15 -38.47
CA MET A 2 28.51 4.68 -37.29
C MET A 2 27.79 5.92 -36.75
N ALA A 3 27.45 5.94 -35.46
CA ALA A 3 26.80 7.09 -34.82
C ALA A 3 27.79 8.27 -34.72
N LEU A 4 27.38 9.43 -35.19
CA LEU A 4 28.16 10.66 -35.14
C LEU A 4 28.18 11.18 -33.70
N ASN A 5 29.36 11.17 -33.06
CA ASN A 5 29.53 11.72 -31.72
C ASN A 5 29.68 13.24 -31.80
N ILE A 6 28.60 13.97 -31.52
CA ILE A 6 28.60 15.44 -31.58
C ILE A 6 29.09 15.99 -30.23
N PRO A 7 30.14 16.84 -30.21
CA PRO A 7 30.65 17.44 -28.99
C PRO A 7 29.62 18.34 -28.28
N GLN A 8 29.65 18.32 -26.94
CA GLN A 8 28.64 18.96 -26.08
C GLN A 8 28.46 20.47 -26.32
N TYR A 9 29.50 21.16 -26.80
CA TYR A 9 29.44 22.61 -27.05
C TYR A 9 28.51 23.00 -28.21
N LEU A 10 28.20 22.08 -29.14
CA LEU A 10 27.23 22.32 -30.23
C LEU A 10 25.78 22.04 -29.83
N ARG A 11 25.52 21.45 -28.66
CA ARG A 11 24.16 21.10 -28.20
C ARG A 11 23.40 22.33 -27.68
N THR A 12 24.11 23.29 -27.10
CA THR A 12 23.54 24.53 -26.57
C THR A 12 23.03 25.47 -27.68
N ALA A 13 23.61 25.41 -28.88
CA ALA A 13 23.20 26.24 -30.02
C ALA A 13 21.86 25.81 -30.67
N LEU A 14 21.41 24.57 -30.42
CA LEU A 14 20.18 24.00 -30.98
C LEU A 14 18.99 24.06 -30.01
N GLY A 15 19.11 24.75 -28.87
CA GLY A 15 18.01 24.93 -27.92
C GLY A 15 17.63 23.67 -27.13
N PHE A 16 18.48 22.63 -27.11
CA PHE A 16 18.32 21.55 -26.15
C PHE A 16 18.73 22.05 -24.77
N ALA A 17 17.75 22.33 -23.91
CA ALA A 17 18.00 22.64 -22.50
C ALA A 17 18.76 21.47 -21.86
N PRO A 18 19.86 21.72 -21.13
CA PRO A 18 20.45 20.68 -20.31
C PRO A 18 19.44 20.32 -19.22
N SER A 19 18.84 19.13 -19.31
CA SER A 19 18.16 18.54 -18.17
C SER A 19 19.21 18.40 -17.08
N SER A 20 19.06 19.14 -15.98
CA SER A 20 19.95 19.14 -14.83
C SER A 20 20.00 17.80 -14.07
N LYS A 21 19.32 16.77 -14.59
CA LYS A 21 19.43 15.42 -14.06
C LYS A 21 20.68 14.79 -14.65
N THR A 22 21.74 14.69 -13.83
CA THR A 22 22.68 13.58 -13.94
C THR A 22 21.87 12.33 -14.20
N GLU A 23 22.01 11.72 -15.38
CA GLU A 23 21.44 10.40 -15.65
C GLU A 23 22.06 9.43 -14.65
N GLY A 24 21.42 9.26 -13.47
CA GLY A 24 21.96 8.38 -12.43
C GLY A 24 21.71 8.74 -10.97
N ALA A 25 21.08 9.87 -10.61
CA ALA A 25 20.77 10.16 -9.20
C ALA A 25 19.31 10.55 -9.01
N ILE A 26 18.54 9.64 -8.41
CA ILE A 26 17.24 9.95 -7.81
C ILE A 26 17.52 10.64 -6.46
N PRO A 27 17.00 11.86 -6.23
CA PRO A 27 17.16 12.51 -4.93
C PRO A 27 16.45 11.65 -3.87
N VAL A 28 17.03 11.59 -2.66
CA VAL A 28 16.61 10.62 -1.63
C VAL A 28 15.17 10.81 -1.19
N GLU A 29 14.70 12.05 -1.29
CA GLU A 29 13.33 12.48 -1.07
C GLU A 29 12.34 11.94 -2.12
N ASP A 30 12.80 11.66 -3.34
CA ASP A 30 11.96 11.15 -4.43
C ASP A 30 12.02 9.62 -4.57
N ILE A 31 12.86 8.92 -3.80
CA ILE A 31 12.97 7.44 -3.86
C ILE A 31 11.59 6.79 -3.66
N GLY A 32 10.78 7.33 -2.75
CA GLY A 32 9.42 6.85 -2.49
C GLY A 32 8.46 7.06 -3.67
N LEU A 33 8.69 8.08 -4.51
CA LEU A 33 7.86 8.39 -5.67
C LEU A 33 8.16 7.46 -6.87
N TYR A 34 9.43 7.05 -7.04
CA TYR A 34 9.85 6.17 -8.13
C TYR A 34 9.66 4.67 -7.87
N ALA A 35 9.50 4.26 -6.61
CA ALA A 35 9.28 2.84 -6.26
C ALA A 35 7.87 2.31 -6.64
N GLY A 36 6.91 3.21 -6.86
CA GLY A 36 5.52 2.89 -7.22
C GLY A 36 4.73 2.17 -6.12
N ALA A 37 3.40 2.19 -6.22
CA ALA A 37 2.55 1.40 -5.34
C ALA A 37 2.67 -0.09 -5.72
N LYS A 38 3.24 -0.91 -4.84
CA LYS A 38 3.32 -2.35 -5.07
C LYS A 38 1.99 -3.02 -4.77
N ILE A 39 1.37 -3.58 -5.80
CA ILE A 39 0.16 -4.42 -5.68
C ILE A 39 0.56 -5.86 -5.41
N VAL A 40 -0.04 -6.49 -4.41
CA VAL A 40 0.13 -7.88 -4.02
C VAL A 40 -1.21 -8.57 -4.16
N SER A 41 -1.31 -9.50 -5.11
CA SER A 41 -2.52 -10.31 -5.27
C SER A 41 -2.57 -11.42 -4.22
N ILE A 42 -3.72 -11.57 -3.56
CA ILE A 42 -3.95 -12.54 -2.49
C ILE A 42 -5.20 -13.36 -2.82
N ALA A 43 -5.00 -14.65 -3.09
CA ALA A 43 -6.08 -15.61 -3.33
C ALA A 43 -6.63 -16.27 -2.06
N GLY A 44 -5.95 -16.10 -0.91
CA GLY A 44 -6.34 -16.68 0.37
C GLY A 44 -7.55 -15.98 1.00
N THR A 45 -8.29 -16.72 1.82
CA THR A 45 -9.46 -16.22 2.57
C THR A 45 -9.13 -15.80 4.00
N ALA A 46 -7.89 -16.01 4.46
CA ALA A 46 -7.42 -15.56 5.75
C ALA A 46 -5.97 -15.06 5.63
N VAL A 47 -5.73 -13.83 6.09
CA VAL A 47 -4.40 -13.21 6.11
C VAL A 47 -4.17 -12.55 7.45
N THR A 48 -3.02 -12.83 8.06
CA THR A 48 -2.52 -12.03 9.18
C THR A 48 -1.52 -11.02 8.64
N LEU A 49 -1.74 -9.73 8.93
CA LEU A 49 -0.84 -8.68 8.49
C LEU A 49 0.55 -8.85 9.13
N ASP A 50 1.55 -8.42 8.38
CA ASP A 50 2.96 -8.57 8.70
C ASP A 50 3.74 -7.39 8.14
N ASN A 51 4.78 -6.99 8.85
CA ASN A 51 5.56 -5.79 8.56
C ASN A 51 6.31 -5.88 7.24
N ASP A 52 6.82 -7.05 6.86
CA ASP A 52 7.66 -7.20 5.67
C ASP A 52 6.83 -7.56 4.44
N ALA A 53 5.73 -8.29 4.64
CA ALA A 53 4.87 -8.74 3.56
C ALA A 53 3.82 -7.70 3.12
N HIS A 54 3.40 -6.78 3.99
CA HIS A 54 2.21 -5.97 3.73
C HIS A 54 2.40 -4.45 3.89
N HIS A 55 3.41 -4.02 4.63
CA HIS A 55 3.66 -2.59 4.82
C HIS A 55 3.97 -1.89 3.50
N ALA A 56 3.36 -0.72 3.29
CA ALA A 56 3.50 0.09 2.08
C ALA A 56 3.08 -0.62 0.79
N ARG A 57 2.12 -1.55 0.88
CA ARG A 57 1.59 -2.29 -0.27
C ARG A 57 0.07 -2.18 -0.36
N ILE A 58 -0.43 -2.43 -1.56
CA ILE A 58 -1.85 -2.63 -1.84
C ILE A 58 -2.09 -4.12 -1.92
N LEU A 59 -2.96 -4.64 -1.05
CA LEU A 59 -3.34 -6.03 -1.01
C LEU A 59 -4.63 -6.20 -1.81
N ASP A 60 -4.55 -6.84 -2.97
CA ASP A 60 -5.70 -7.11 -3.83
C ASP A 60 -6.22 -8.53 -3.58
N PHE A 61 -7.36 -8.63 -2.89
CA PHE A 61 -7.96 -9.90 -2.52
C PHE A 61 -8.88 -10.40 -3.63
N THR A 62 -8.49 -11.49 -4.28
CA THR A 62 -9.17 -12.02 -5.48
C THR A 62 -10.11 -13.19 -5.19
N ALA A 63 -10.27 -13.57 -3.91
CA ALA A 63 -11.10 -14.69 -3.51
C ALA A 63 -12.60 -14.43 -3.80
N GLY A 64 -13.31 -15.45 -4.25
CA GLY A 64 -14.77 -15.41 -4.44
C GLY A 64 -15.57 -15.61 -3.14
N SER A 65 -14.90 -16.01 -2.05
CA SER A 65 -15.49 -16.26 -0.73
C SER A 65 -14.99 -15.23 0.28
N ALA A 66 -15.72 -15.05 1.38
CA ALA A 66 -15.39 -14.08 2.42
C ALA A 66 -13.94 -14.20 2.89
N VAL A 67 -13.29 -13.05 3.04
CA VAL A 67 -11.87 -12.92 3.42
C VAL A 67 -11.78 -12.26 4.78
N THR A 68 -10.91 -12.77 5.65
CA THR A 68 -10.57 -12.15 6.94
C THR A 68 -9.12 -11.66 6.94
N VAL A 69 -8.93 -10.37 7.21
CA VAL A 69 -7.63 -9.73 7.41
C VAL A 69 -7.44 -9.44 8.90
N SER A 70 -6.48 -10.12 9.51
CA SER A 70 -6.20 -10.04 10.94
C SER A 70 -5.07 -9.05 11.22
N VAL A 71 -5.32 -8.10 12.12
CA VAL A 71 -4.36 -7.08 12.57
C VAL A 71 -3.70 -7.55 13.88
N PRO A 72 -2.40 -7.90 13.90
CA PRO A 72 -1.70 -8.28 15.13
C PRO A 72 -1.16 -7.06 15.91
N ASN A 73 -0.66 -7.31 17.12
CA ASN A 73 -0.02 -6.31 17.99
C ASN A 73 1.49 -6.08 17.70
N SER A 74 2.07 -6.86 16.79
CA SER A 74 3.48 -6.81 16.40
C SER A 74 3.77 -5.84 15.27
N LEU A 75 2.74 -5.17 14.73
CA LEU A 75 2.91 -4.22 13.63
C LEU A 75 3.67 -2.97 14.07
N ARG A 76 4.39 -2.38 13.12
CA ARG A 76 5.11 -1.11 13.29
C ARG A 76 4.13 0.03 13.62
N PRO A 77 4.56 1.06 14.39
CA PRO A 77 3.72 2.23 14.68
C PRO A 77 3.43 3.11 13.46
N ASP A 78 4.19 2.96 12.38
CA ASP A 78 4.04 3.64 11.08
C ASP A 78 3.43 2.71 10.01
N PHE A 79 2.94 1.53 10.40
CA PHE A 79 2.41 0.56 9.46
C PHE A 79 1.22 1.13 8.67
N PHE A 80 1.28 1.08 7.34
CA PHE A 80 0.11 1.29 6.49
C PHE A 80 0.04 0.25 5.37
N CYS A 81 -1.19 -0.06 4.94
CA CYS A 81 -1.44 -0.83 3.72
C CYS A 81 -2.78 -0.44 3.09
N GLY A 82 -2.89 -0.61 1.77
CA GLY A 82 -4.16 -0.60 1.06
C GLY A 82 -4.76 -2.00 1.03
N ILE A 83 -6.08 -2.09 1.09
CA ILE A 83 -6.86 -3.34 1.02
C ILE A 83 -7.87 -3.15 -0.11
N SER A 84 -7.85 -3.99 -1.13
CA SER A 84 -8.78 -3.96 -2.25
C SER A 84 -9.56 -5.26 -2.34
N GLN A 85 -10.88 -5.15 -2.53
CA GLN A 85 -11.73 -6.29 -2.83
C GLN A 85 -11.79 -6.51 -4.35
N GLY A 86 -10.81 -7.19 -4.94
CA GLY A 86 -10.84 -7.56 -6.36
C GLY A 86 -11.86 -8.66 -6.68
N GLY A 87 -12.04 -9.63 -5.76
CA GLY A 87 -12.95 -10.76 -5.89
C GLY A 87 -14.36 -10.51 -5.32
N ALA A 88 -15.28 -11.44 -5.54
CA ALA A 88 -16.65 -11.36 -5.01
C ALA A 88 -16.72 -11.52 -3.48
N GLY A 89 -15.67 -12.07 -2.86
CA GLY A 89 -15.57 -12.25 -1.42
C GLY A 89 -15.40 -10.93 -0.67
N GLN A 90 -16.31 -10.62 0.24
CA GLN A 90 -16.20 -9.44 1.10
C GLN A 90 -14.97 -9.56 2.01
N VAL A 91 -14.21 -8.47 2.14
CA VAL A 91 -13.01 -8.42 2.98
C VAL A 91 -13.36 -7.80 4.33
N THR A 92 -13.17 -8.56 5.40
CA THR A 92 -13.36 -8.13 6.78
C THR A 92 -12.03 -7.91 7.45
N VAL A 93 -11.81 -6.74 8.04
CA VAL A 93 -10.65 -6.44 8.89
C VAL A 93 -11.03 -6.72 10.33
N ALA A 94 -10.20 -7.48 11.04
CA ALA A 94 -10.44 -7.84 12.43
C ALA A 94 -9.15 -7.80 13.24
N VAL A 95 -9.26 -7.64 14.55
CA VAL A 95 -8.12 -7.82 15.46
C VAL A 95 -7.76 -9.30 15.52
N ALA A 96 -6.47 -9.63 15.38
CA ALA A 96 -6.02 -11.00 15.50
C ALA A 96 -6.34 -11.55 16.90
N ALA A 97 -6.79 -12.81 17.00
CA ALA A 97 -7.20 -13.40 18.28
C ALA A 97 -6.12 -13.30 19.38
N GLY A 98 -4.85 -13.50 19.03
CA GLY A 98 -3.71 -13.35 19.97
C GLY A 98 -3.39 -11.91 20.39
N ALA A 99 -4.01 -10.91 19.76
CA ALA A 99 -3.82 -9.49 20.03
C ALA A 99 -5.02 -8.85 20.77
N ALA A 100 -6.15 -9.54 20.88
CA ALA A 100 -7.37 -9.04 21.52
C ALA A 100 -7.16 -8.65 23.00
N GLY A 101 -6.30 -9.38 23.73
CA GLY A 101 -5.97 -9.09 25.13
C GLY A 101 -4.92 -7.99 25.34
N VAL A 102 -4.34 -7.44 24.26
CA VAL A 102 -3.22 -6.47 24.31
C VAL A 102 -3.68 -5.06 23.88
N GLY A 103 -4.99 -4.86 23.70
CA GLY A 103 -5.58 -3.54 23.46
C GLY A 103 -5.40 -3.02 22.03
N VAL A 104 -5.31 -3.90 21.03
CA VAL A 104 -5.35 -3.45 19.62
C VAL A 104 -6.71 -2.84 19.32
N THR A 105 -6.69 -1.59 18.84
CA THR A 105 -7.87 -0.79 18.54
C THR A 105 -7.95 -0.52 17.05
N LEU A 106 -9.07 -0.88 16.42
CA LEU A 106 -9.43 -0.51 15.06
C LEU A 106 -10.48 0.60 15.13
N ASN A 107 -10.09 1.82 14.75
CA ASN A 107 -10.99 2.95 14.72
C ASN A 107 -11.54 3.13 13.31
N GLU A 108 -12.85 2.98 13.16
CA GLU A 108 -13.60 3.33 11.96
C GLU A 108 -14.83 4.14 12.40
N PRO A 109 -15.19 5.26 11.73
CA PRO A 109 -16.21 6.19 12.24
C PRO A 109 -17.59 5.59 12.51
N SER A 110 -17.96 4.54 11.78
CA SER A 110 -19.24 3.83 11.89
C SER A 110 -19.10 2.43 12.50
N ASN A 111 -17.90 2.10 13.02
CA ASN A 111 -17.49 0.79 13.50
C ASN A 111 -17.74 -0.35 12.49
N GLN A 112 -17.65 -0.04 11.20
CA GLN A 112 -17.84 -0.96 10.09
C GLN A 112 -16.49 -1.44 9.58
N LEU A 113 -16.22 -2.74 9.70
CA LEU A 113 -14.89 -3.29 9.41
C LEU A 113 -14.85 -4.16 8.14
N LYS A 114 -15.90 -4.11 7.33
CA LYS A 114 -15.99 -4.87 6.07
C LYS A 114 -16.06 -3.94 4.87
N THR A 115 -15.58 -4.39 3.73
CA THR A 115 -15.77 -3.69 2.45
C THR A 115 -17.26 -3.63 2.07
N SER A 116 -17.71 -2.51 1.50
CA SER A 116 -19.14 -2.33 1.17
C SER A 116 -19.59 -3.02 -0.12
N ALA A 117 -18.69 -3.21 -1.08
CA ALA A 117 -18.96 -3.84 -2.36
C ALA A 117 -17.65 -4.32 -3.03
N GLN A 118 -17.79 -5.10 -4.09
CA GLN A 118 -16.66 -5.45 -4.95
C GLN A 118 -16.00 -4.20 -5.55
N PHE A 119 -14.68 -4.25 -5.72
CA PHE A 119 -13.80 -3.18 -6.19
C PHE A 119 -13.65 -1.99 -5.26
N VAL A 120 -14.15 -2.10 -4.03
CA VAL A 120 -13.88 -1.12 -2.98
C VAL A 120 -12.46 -1.25 -2.47
N MET A 121 -11.88 -0.09 -2.14
CA MET A 121 -10.60 0.01 -1.46
C MET A 121 -10.79 0.56 -0.04
N LEU A 122 -10.14 -0.10 0.92
CA LEU A 122 -9.93 0.38 2.27
C LEU A 122 -8.45 0.72 2.45
N SER A 123 -8.17 1.60 3.40
CA SER A 123 -6.82 1.90 3.85
C SER A 123 -6.74 1.71 5.35
N LEU A 124 -5.73 0.96 5.78
CA LEU A 124 -5.43 0.73 7.19
C LEU A 124 -4.12 1.43 7.52
N ILE A 125 -4.14 2.30 8.53
CA ILE A 125 -2.97 3.08 8.94
C ILE A 125 -2.82 3.01 10.47
N ALA A 126 -1.62 2.69 10.94
CA ALA A 126 -1.22 2.82 12.32
C ALA A 126 -0.95 4.29 12.66
N PHE A 127 -1.61 4.81 13.69
CA PHE A 127 -1.38 6.15 14.24
C PHE A 127 -0.49 6.13 15.48
N SER A 128 -0.42 4.97 16.12
CA SER A 128 0.53 4.63 17.17
C SER A 128 0.60 3.12 17.27
N ARG A 129 1.45 2.59 18.17
CA ARG A 129 1.45 1.16 18.45
C ARG A 129 0.03 0.71 18.86
N ASN A 130 -0.44 -0.38 18.26
CA ASN A 130 -1.75 -0.99 18.51
C ASN A 130 -2.97 -0.10 18.20
N THR A 131 -2.80 1.13 17.70
CA THR A 131 -3.92 2.01 17.34
C THR A 131 -3.95 2.23 15.84
N PHE A 132 -4.97 1.67 15.21
CA PHE A 132 -5.15 1.73 13.77
C PHE A 132 -6.41 2.52 13.42
N ARG A 133 -6.38 3.16 12.26
CA ARG A 133 -7.56 3.74 11.62
C ARG A 133 -7.81 3.02 10.32
N LEU A 134 -9.06 2.61 10.13
CA LEU A 134 -9.57 2.08 8.88
C LEU A 134 -10.44 3.16 8.25
N PHE A 135 -10.25 3.39 6.95
CA PHE A 135 -11.10 4.30 6.19
C PHE A 135 -11.27 3.81 4.76
N GLY A 136 -12.34 4.27 4.11
CA GLY A 136 -12.77 3.81 2.80
C GLY A 136 -14.28 3.60 2.79
N SER A 137 -14.79 2.85 1.82
CA SER A 137 -16.21 2.50 1.79
C SER A 137 -16.47 1.22 2.59
N THR A 138 -16.91 1.38 3.83
CA THR A 138 -17.15 0.28 4.76
C THR A 138 -18.65 -0.04 4.87
N ALA A 139 -18.97 -1.27 5.25
CA ALA A 139 -20.34 -1.74 5.50
C ALA A 139 -20.39 -2.69 6.72
N ALA A 140 -21.62 -2.96 7.17
CA ALA A 140 -21.95 -3.86 8.27
C ALA A 140 -21.59 -5.32 8.08
#